data_AF-A0A1Q3DA62-F1
#
_entry.id   AF-A0A1Q3DA62-F1
#
_cell.length_a   1.000
_cell.length_b   1.000
_cell.length_c   1.000
_cell.angle_alpha   90.00
_cell.angle_beta   90.00
_cell.angle_gamma   90.00
#
_symmetry.space_group_name_H-M   'P 1'
#
loop_
_entity.id
_entity.type
_entity.pdbx_description
1 polymer ?
#
loop_
_entity_poly.entity_id
_entity_poly.type
_entity_poly.pdbx_seq_one_letter_code
_entity_poly.pdbx_strand_id
1 'polypeptide(L)'
;MEDPSKEEISQVLKILEALKQASHELQAHPTHRNSAESNSPAIKALLELETESETILSKDPHLSTLSHNLAELKNIVETLHKSRGHHSIKSFLTRRVSTQSISRVAGSIESEIQAWIDRESIDSLTKALTRALKEDNFVENEDEIVNLLTQLESRVLQGFNRELQDLVLKAKVFSLLEMVLCNPNCLKRTREHCAFTIAALIKFNKDVFVGQVLMKSTIHALLTMASSHSMNVLCTLIKSIKSPFVDEIESNGEIPKIISLLDAKEVEMKILAMNCILEIGYFGRKEAIEAMFKEGLIKKLVELQRSELGGDLIDLGRFDEDENENENENGREVTVVGLVVEGRRGRRERRFLESHPFASCVARFAVQLEVGEGLRQREKRAFKQEILVRVREECTSDAESATIIAEVLWGSSP
;
A
#
# COMPACT_ATOMS: atom_id res chain seq x y z
N MET A 1 28.81 23.19 -5.48
CA MET A 1 28.15 24.44 -5.05
C MET A 1 26.70 24.06 -4.83
N GLU A 2 26.32 23.86 -3.57
CA GLU A 2 24.93 23.62 -3.20
C GLU A 2 24.11 24.87 -3.55
N ASP A 3 22.95 24.65 -4.16
CA ASP A 3 22.04 25.70 -4.59
C ASP A 3 21.47 26.38 -3.32
N PRO A 4 21.67 27.70 -3.11
CA PRO A 4 21.24 28.39 -1.88
C PRO A 4 19.74 28.24 -1.58
N SER A 5 18.94 27.90 -2.60
CA SER A 5 17.53 27.56 -2.46
C SER A 5 17.26 26.27 -1.68
N LYS A 6 18.12 25.24 -1.78
CA LYS A 6 17.91 23.94 -1.10
C LYS A 6 18.14 24.05 0.42
N GLU A 7 19.11 24.85 0.85
CA GLU A 7 19.40 25.05 2.28
C GLU A 7 18.27 25.80 2.98
N GLU A 8 17.73 26.85 2.34
CA GLU A 8 16.60 27.61 2.87
C GLU A 8 15.35 26.71 3.00
N ILE A 9 15.02 25.92 1.98
CA ILE A 9 13.89 24.97 2.01
C ILE A 9 14.08 23.91 3.12
N SER A 10 15.30 23.41 3.31
CA SER A 10 15.60 22.46 4.39
C SER A 10 15.40 23.06 5.78
N GLN A 11 15.77 24.33 5.97
CA GLN A 11 15.53 25.04 7.24
C GLN A 11 14.04 25.29 7.47
N VAL A 12 13.30 25.71 6.43
CA VAL A 12 11.85 25.89 6.49
C VAL A 12 11.15 24.59 6.88
N LEU A 13 11.52 23.46 6.25
CA LEU A 13 10.95 22.15 6.55
C LEU A 13 11.15 21.75 8.02
N LYS A 14 12.34 21.93 8.59
CA LYS A 14 12.61 21.62 10.01
C LYS A 14 11.74 22.43 10.96
N ILE A 15 11.57 23.73 10.66
CA ILE A 15 10.73 24.62 11.47
C ILE A 15 9.27 24.21 11.35
N LEU A 16 8.80 23.90 10.15
CA LEU A 16 7.43 23.45 9.91
C LEU A 16 7.13 22.09 10.56
N GLU A 17 8.06 21.14 10.52
CA GLU A 17 7.93 19.85 11.23
C GLU A 17 7.84 20.04 12.76
N ALA A 18 8.66 20.93 13.32
CA ALA A 18 8.60 21.27 14.73
C ALA A 18 7.26 21.94 15.12
N LEU A 19 6.77 22.86 14.29
CA LEU A 19 5.46 23.48 14.45
C LEU A 19 4.33 22.44 14.36
N LYS A 20 4.41 21.52 13.38
CA LYS A 20 3.43 20.45 13.19
C LYS A 20 3.35 19.56 14.43
N GLN A 21 4.50 19.11 14.95
CA GLN A 21 4.57 18.26 16.13
C GLN A 21 3.99 18.97 17.37
N ALA A 22 4.38 20.22 17.60
CA ALA A 22 3.87 21.01 18.72
C ALA A 22 2.34 21.26 18.60
N SER A 23 1.85 21.44 17.37
CA SER A 23 0.42 21.59 17.09
C SER A 23 -0.37 20.30 17.35
N HIS A 24 0.15 19.15 16.91
CA HIS A 24 -0.43 17.84 17.15
C HIS A 24 -0.52 17.51 18.65
N GLU A 25 0.54 17.80 19.42
CA GLU A 25 0.54 17.64 20.88
C GLU A 25 -0.51 18.53 21.56
N LEU A 26 -0.66 19.76 21.08
CA LEU A 26 -1.66 20.70 21.57
C LEU A 26 -3.09 20.25 21.26
N GLN A 27 -3.30 19.58 20.12
CA GLN A 27 -4.59 19.01 19.73
C GLN A 27 -4.95 17.79 20.59
N ALA A 28 -4.00 16.89 20.83
CA ALA A 28 -4.19 15.69 21.62
C ALA A 28 -4.41 15.99 23.12
N HIS A 29 -3.71 17.01 23.64
CA HIS A 29 -3.72 17.36 25.06
C HIS A 29 -4.04 18.85 25.25
N PRO A 30 -5.28 19.29 24.97
CA PRO A 30 -5.65 20.69 25.04
C PRO A 30 -5.76 21.12 26.51
N THR A 31 -4.62 21.50 27.10
CA THR A 31 -4.43 21.96 28.49
C THR A 31 -4.99 21.02 29.58
N HIS A 32 -4.08 20.35 30.31
CA HIS A 32 -4.44 19.56 31.49
C HIS A 32 -5.35 20.34 32.44
N ARG A 33 -6.47 19.72 32.81
CA ARG A 33 -7.64 20.37 33.42
C ARG A 33 -7.36 21.03 34.79
N ASN A 34 -6.24 20.74 35.46
CA ASN A 34 -6.08 21.06 36.90
C ASN A 34 -4.69 21.51 37.40
N SER A 35 -3.67 21.79 36.59
CA SER A 35 -2.41 22.35 37.14
C SER A 35 -2.42 23.89 37.10
N ALA A 36 -1.90 24.50 38.17
CA ALA A 36 -1.75 25.94 38.33
C ALA A 36 -0.77 26.58 37.31
N GLU A 37 -0.14 25.79 36.44
CA GLU A 37 0.77 26.19 35.38
C GLU A 37 0.11 25.96 34.01
N SER A 38 -0.57 26.97 33.43
CA SER A 38 -1.07 26.86 32.03
C SER A 38 -0.05 27.36 31.02
N ASN A 39 1.20 26.98 31.21
CA ASN A 39 2.19 27.10 30.15
C ASN A 39 2.34 25.69 29.60
N SER A 40 1.38 25.24 28.77
CA SER A 40 1.62 23.98 28.06
C SER A 40 2.92 24.16 27.25
N PRO A 41 3.92 23.29 27.41
CA PRO A 41 5.20 23.42 26.71
C PRO A 41 5.02 23.53 25.19
N ALA A 42 3.99 22.86 24.64
CA ALA A 42 3.60 22.97 23.23
C ALA A 42 3.14 24.38 22.81
N ILE A 43 2.39 25.10 23.67
CA ILE A 43 1.97 26.49 23.38
C ILE A 43 3.19 27.42 23.38
N LYS A 44 4.12 27.22 24.33
CA LYS A 44 5.33 28.03 24.41
C LYS A 44 6.25 27.78 23.21
N ALA A 45 6.42 26.52 22.82
CA ALA A 45 7.18 26.13 21.64
C ALA A 45 6.58 26.72 20.36
N LEU A 46 5.25 26.69 20.18
CA LEU A 46 4.59 27.30 19.01
C LEU A 46 4.78 28.82 18.95
N LEU A 47 4.75 29.52 20.09
CA LEU A 47 4.97 30.97 20.13
C LEU A 47 6.44 31.36 19.92
N GLU A 48 7.38 30.57 20.44
CA GLU A 48 8.82 30.76 20.17
C GLU A 48 9.13 30.52 18.68
N LEU A 49 8.59 29.44 18.11
CA LEU A 49 8.74 29.12 16.69
C LEU A 49 8.02 30.10 15.76
N GLU A 50 6.88 30.69 16.16
CA GLU A 50 6.22 31.79 15.42
C GLU A 50 7.20 32.96 15.24
N THR A 51 7.84 33.40 16.33
CA THR A 51 8.73 34.57 16.29
C THR A 51 9.98 34.35 15.44
N GLU A 52 10.48 33.12 15.38
CA GLU A 52 11.60 32.75 14.50
C GLU A 52 11.17 32.63 13.04
N SER A 53 9.91 32.23 12.80
CA SER A 53 9.40 31.91 11.47
C SER A 53 8.70 33.08 10.76
N GLU A 54 8.27 34.16 11.44
CA GLU A 54 7.58 35.31 10.81
C GLU A 54 8.31 35.86 9.56
N THR A 55 9.64 35.91 9.60
CA THR A 55 10.47 36.40 8.47
C THR A 55 10.53 35.43 7.28
N ILE A 56 10.30 34.15 7.52
CA ILE A 56 10.34 33.05 6.54
C ILE A 56 8.93 32.84 5.97
N LEU A 57 7.91 32.81 6.84
CA LEU A 57 6.50 32.64 6.48
C LEU A 57 5.96 33.82 5.65
N SER A 58 6.46 35.03 5.87
CA SER A 58 6.02 36.21 5.11
C SER A 58 6.49 36.24 3.65
N LYS A 59 7.48 35.40 3.27
CA LYS A 59 8.04 35.37 1.92
C LYS A 59 7.27 34.46 0.96
N ASP A 60 6.60 33.44 1.47
CA ASP A 60 5.81 32.50 0.67
C ASP A 60 4.31 32.86 0.72
N PRO A 61 3.68 33.19 -0.42
CA PRO A 61 2.23 33.45 -0.49
C PRO A 61 1.38 32.31 0.09
N HIS A 62 1.86 31.07 0.00
CA HIS A 62 1.16 29.88 0.48
C HIS A 62 1.19 29.71 2.00
N LEU A 63 2.01 30.47 2.73
CA LEU A 63 2.14 30.42 4.18
C LEU A 63 1.39 31.57 4.89
N SER A 64 0.70 32.43 4.13
CA SER A 64 -0.09 33.54 4.66
C SER A 64 -1.23 33.08 5.59
N THR A 65 -1.93 32.00 5.23
CA THR A 65 -2.95 31.38 6.08
C THR A 65 -2.35 30.85 7.39
N LEU A 66 -1.17 30.23 7.32
CA LEU A 66 -0.46 29.71 8.50
C LEU A 66 -0.09 30.85 9.45
N SER A 67 0.44 31.96 8.92
CA SER A 67 0.72 33.17 9.71
C SER A 67 -0.53 33.72 10.39
N HIS A 68 -1.67 33.74 9.70
CA HIS A 68 -2.94 34.15 10.30
C HIS A 68 -3.38 33.23 11.44
N ASN A 69 -3.26 31.90 11.26
CA ASN A 69 -3.63 30.93 12.28
C ASN A 69 -2.72 31.01 13.52
N LEU A 70 -1.42 31.26 13.34
CA LEU A 70 -0.47 31.49 14.44
C LEU A 70 -0.81 32.76 15.22
N ALA A 71 -1.11 33.86 14.52
CA ALA A 71 -1.57 35.10 15.16
C ALA A 71 -2.92 34.92 15.88
N GLU A 72 -3.86 34.13 15.33
CA GLU A 72 -5.11 33.78 15.99
C GLU A 72 -4.84 32.98 17.28
N LEU A 73 -3.94 31.98 17.23
CA LEU A 73 -3.55 31.19 18.39
C LEU A 73 -2.98 32.08 19.50
N LYS A 74 -2.07 33.00 19.16
CA LYS A 74 -1.49 33.99 20.09
C LYS A 74 -2.56 34.84 20.76
N ASN A 75 -3.50 35.38 19.99
CA ASN A 75 -4.61 36.17 20.50
C ASN A 75 -5.51 35.38 21.47
N ILE A 76 -5.80 34.11 21.15
CA ILE A 76 -6.60 33.23 22.03
C ILE A 76 -5.85 32.95 23.34
N VAL A 77 -4.55 32.67 23.27
CA VAL A 77 -3.70 32.41 24.43
C VAL A 77 -3.60 33.64 25.33
N GLU A 78 -3.38 34.83 24.76
CA GLU A 78 -3.38 36.08 25.52
C GLU A 78 -4.72 36.36 26.22
N THR A 79 -5.82 36.10 25.52
CA THR A 79 -7.18 36.29 26.06
C THR A 79 -7.43 35.34 27.24
N LEU A 80 -6.97 34.09 27.12
CA LEU A 80 -6.98 33.11 28.21
C LEU A 80 -6.16 33.58 29.42
N HIS A 81 -4.95 34.10 29.21
CA HIS A 81 -4.12 34.63 30.29
C HIS A 81 -4.78 35.83 30.99
N LYS A 82 -5.38 36.76 30.25
CA LYS A 82 -6.10 37.92 30.81
C LYS A 82 -7.33 37.52 31.61
N SER A 83 -7.98 36.39 31.26
CA SER A 83 -9.19 35.89 31.93
C SER A 83 -8.93 35.11 33.25
N ARG A 84 -7.68 34.70 33.51
CA ARG A 84 -7.30 33.85 34.68
C ARG A 84 -7.44 34.51 36.05
N GLY A 85 -7.50 35.85 36.12
CA GLY A 85 -7.63 36.60 37.37
C GLY A 85 -9.05 36.72 37.94
N HIS A 86 -10.08 36.25 37.23
CA HIS A 86 -11.48 36.48 37.62
C HIS A 86 -12.23 35.14 37.79
N HIS A 87 -12.62 34.77 39.00
CA HIS A 87 -13.36 33.53 39.27
C HIS A 87 -14.87 33.69 39.04
N SER A 88 -15.29 33.78 37.77
CA SER A 88 -16.70 33.91 37.39
C SER A 88 -17.16 32.76 36.49
N ILE A 89 -18.46 32.47 36.45
CA ILE A 89 -19.04 31.49 35.50
C ILE A 89 -18.69 31.86 34.05
N LYS A 90 -18.59 33.17 33.78
CA LYS A 90 -18.13 33.71 32.49
C LYS A 90 -16.71 33.26 32.18
N SER A 91 -15.77 33.33 33.12
CA SER A 91 -14.38 32.88 32.89
C SER A 91 -14.25 31.36 32.75
N PHE A 92 -15.12 30.57 33.40
CA PHE A 92 -15.18 29.13 33.19
C PHE A 92 -15.65 28.75 31.76
N LEU A 93 -16.68 29.42 31.25
CA LEU A 93 -17.16 29.25 29.87
C LEU A 93 -16.11 29.73 28.87
N THR A 94 -15.49 30.89 29.10
CA THR A 94 -14.38 31.40 28.29
C THR A 94 -13.23 30.38 28.26
N ARG A 95 -12.84 29.79 29.38
CA ARG A 95 -11.77 28.78 29.41
C ARG A 95 -12.09 27.55 28.56
N ARG A 96 -13.31 27.01 28.64
CA ARG A 96 -13.70 25.83 27.83
C ARG A 96 -13.77 26.13 26.34
N VAL A 97 -14.40 27.26 25.98
CA VAL A 97 -14.51 27.69 24.58
C VAL A 97 -13.13 27.97 24.01
N SER A 98 -12.24 28.62 24.77
CA SER A 98 -10.89 28.91 24.35
C SER A 98 -10.00 27.65 24.25
N THR A 99 -10.18 26.66 25.11
CA THR A 99 -9.47 25.36 24.98
C THR A 99 -9.90 24.62 23.71
N GLN A 100 -11.18 24.64 23.37
CA GLN A 100 -11.69 24.05 22.13
C GLN A 100 -11.24 24.84 20.89
N SER A 101 -11.20 26.18 20.97
CA SER A 101 -10.70 27.01 19.87
C SER A 101 -9.19 26.83 19.67
N ILE A 102 -8.40 26.67 20.73
CA ILE A 102 -6.98 26.31 20.65
C ILE A 102 -6.81 25.00 19.90
N SER A 103 -7.52 23.95 20.31
CA SER A 103 -7.44 22.64 19.63
C SER A 103 -7.85 22.73 18.16
N ARG A 104 -8.86 23.55 17.83
CA ARG A 104 -9.28 23.80 16.45
C ARG A 104 -8.22 24.53 15.63
N VAL A 105 -7.68 25.64 16.14
CA VAL A 105 -6.64 26.43 15.46
C VAL A 105 -5.35 25.62 15.32
N ALA A 106 -4.98 24.83 16.33
CA ALA A 106 -3.88 23.88 16.24
C ALA A 106 -4.11 22.84 15.12
N GLY A 107 -5.31 22.28 15.02
CA GLY A 107 -5.67 21.39 13.89
C GLY A 107 -5.54 22.08 12.52
N SER A 108 -5.94 23.36 12.42
CA SER A 108 -5.79 24.16 11.19
C SER A 108 -4.33 24.49 10.85
N ILE A 109 -3.49 24.77 11.87
CA ILE A 109 -2.05 24.97 11.71
C ILE A 109 -1.41 23.68 11.17
N GLU A 110 -1.73 22.54 11.78
CA GLU A 110 -1.19 21.24 11.36
C GLU A 110 -1.59 20.89 9.92
N SER A 111 -2.85 21.12 9.53
CA SER A 111 -3.30 20.86 8.17
C SER A 111 -2.63 21.78 7.14
N GLU A 112 -2.45 23.07 7.46
CA GLU A 112 -1.82 24.02 6.55
C GLU A 112 -0.34 23.70 6.35
N ILE A 113 0.36 23.32 7.43
CA ILE A 113 1.75 22.85 7.36
C ILE A 113 1.84 21.60 6.50
N GLN A 114 0.97 20.61 6.70
CA GLN A 114 0.99 19.39 5.90
C GLN A 114 0.70 19.68 4.42
N ALA A 115 -0.25 20.58 4.12
CA ALA A 115 -0.55 20.98 2.75
C ALA A 115 0.64 21.66 2.06
N TRP A 116 1.42 22.45 2.81
CA TRP A 116 2.67 23.04 2.30
C TRP A 116 3.74 21.97 2.04
N ILE A 117 3.97 21.06 3.00
CA ILE A 117 4.93 19.95 2.84
C ILE A 117 4.54 19.08 1.64
N ASP A 118 3.25 18.76 1.49
CA ASP A 118 2.71 18.00 0.37
C ASP A 118 2.98 18.72 -0.97
N ARG A 119 2.81 20.05 -1.03
CA ARG A 119 3.10 20.83 -2.24
C ARG A 119 4.58 20.79 -2.61
N GLU A 120 5.46 21.03 -1.65
CA GLU A 120 6.91 21.04 -1.89
C GLU A 120 7.44 19.65 -2.27
N SER A 121 6.95 18.60 -1.61
CA SER A 121 7.30 17.21 -1.90
C SER A 121 6.88 16.81 -3.32
N ILE A 122 5.66 17.15 -3.73
CA ILE A 122 5.14 16.86 -5.08
C ILE A 122 5.92 17.63 -6.16
N ASP A 123 6.23 18.91 -5.92
CA ASP A 123 7.02 19.72 -6.86
C ASP A 123 8.45 19.20 -7.00
N SER A 124 9.11 18.89 -5.87
CA SER A 124 10.43 18.27 -5.83
C SER A 124 10.47 16.94 -6.59
N LEU A 125 9.50 16.06 -6.34
CA LEU A 125 9.37 14.78 -7.05
C LEU A 125 9.15 14.98 -8.54
N THR A 126 8.26 15.90 -8.93
CA THR A 126 7.95 16.19 -10.34
C THR A 126 9.20 16.68 -11.09
N LYS A 127 9.98 17.57 -10.48
CA LYS A 127 11.26 18.04 -11.02
C LYS A 127 12.26 16.91 -11.15
N ALA A 128 12.39 16.07 -10.12
CA ALA A 128 13.32 14.94 -10.12
C ALA A 128 12.99 13.90 -11.20
N LEU A 129 11.71 13.49 -11.31
CA LEU A 129 11.26 12.56 -12.36
C LEU A 129 11.40 13.15 -13.76
N THR A 130 11.09 14.45 -13.93
CA THR A 130 11.25 15.12 -15.24
C THR A 130 12.71 15.19 -15.66
N ARG A 131 13.63 15.41 -14.72
CA ARG A 131 15.07 15.38 -14.97
C ARG A 131 15.52 13.98 -15.38
N ALA A 132 15.07 12.98 -14.63
CA ALA A 132 15.37 11.56 -14.87
C ALA A 132 14.92 11.07 -16.27
N LEU A 133 13.92 11.71 -16.86
CA LEU A 133 13.43 11.41 -18.22
C LEU A 133 14.21 12.15 -19.33
N LYS A 134 14.97 13.20 -19.00
CA LYS A 134 15.67 14.06 -19.99
C LYS A 134 17.18 13.84 -20.04
N GLU A 135 17.78 13.44 -18.94
CA GLU A 135 19.24 13.33 -18.80
C GLU A 135 19.68 11.86 -18.89
N ASP A 136 20.70 11.58 -19.70
CA ASP A 136 21.26 10.22 -19.84
C ASP A 136 22.10 9.78 -18.63
N ASN A 137 22.52 10.70 -17.75
CA ASN A 137 23.29 10.43 -16.53
C ASN A 137 22.38 10.17 -15.31
N PHE A 138 21.60 9.10 -15.38
CA PHE A 138 20.57 8.75 -14.39
C PHE A 138 21.12 8.34 -13.01
N VAL A 139 22.40 8.00 -12.90
CA VAL A 139 22.97 7.31 -11.72
C VAL A 139 23.16 8.23 -10.51
N GLU A 140 23.50 9.50 -10.70
CA GLU A 140 23.85 10.39 -9.57
C GLU A 140 22.66 10.79 -8.69
N ASN A 141 21.43 10.70 -9.20
CA ASN A 141 20.22 11.19 -8.52
C ASN A 141 19.23 10.07 -8.13
N GLU A 142 19.60 8.80 -8.29
CA GLU A 142 18.68 7.69 -8.02
C GLU A 142 18.19 7.68 -6.56
N ASP A 143 19.09 7.83 -5.58
CA ASP A 143 18.72 7.78 -4.17
C ASP A 143 17.80 8.95 -3.77
N GLU A 144 17.98 10.14 -4.36
CA GLU A 144 17.09 11.29 -4.16
C GLU A 144 15.68 10.97 -4.67
N ILE A 145 15.58 10.42 -5.89
CA ILE A 145 14.29 10.04 -6.50
C ILE A 145 13.62 8.94 -5.68
N VAL A 146 14.36 7.90 -5.29
CA VAL A 146 13.82 6.78 -4.50
C VAL A 146 13.30 7.27 -3.14
N ASN A 147 14.02 8.19 -2.48
CA ASN A 147 13.56 8.77 -1.22
C ASN A 147 12.27 9.58 -1.41
N LEU A 148 12.19 10.43 -2.44
CA LEU A 148 10.99 11.21 -2.74
C LEU A 148 9.79 10.31 -3.09
N LEU A 149 9.99 9.23 -3.85
CA LEU A 149 8.97 8.23 -4.15
C LEU A 149 8.47 7.54 -2.88
N THR A 150 9.39 7.12 -2.01
CA THR A 150 9.08 6.47 -0.73
C THR A 150 8.30 7.41 0.21
N GLN A 151 8.66 8.70 0.23
CA GLN A 151 7.93 9.72 0.98
C GLN A 151 6.50 9.86 0.46
N LEU A 152 6.32 10.00 -0.86
CA LEU A 152 4.98 10.09 -1.45
C LEU A 152 4.16 8.83 -1.17
N GLU A 153 4.75 7.65 -1.34
CA GLU A 153 4.11 6.36 -1.03
C GLU A 153 3.62 6.34 0.42
N SER A 154 4.51 6.63 1.38
CA SER A 154 4.15 6.66 2.79
C SER A 154 3.04 7.68 3.08
N ARG A 155 3.08 8.83 2.41
CA ARG A 155 2.12 9.92 2.58
C ARG A 155 0.73 9.57 2.08
N VAL A 156 0.61 8.89 0.93
CA VAL A 156 -0.70 8.48 0.39
C VAL A 156 -1.28 7.28 1.14
N LEU A 157 -0.44 6.42 1.73
CA LEU A 157 -0.88 5.29 2.55
C LEU A 157 -1.44 5.69 3.92
N GLN A 158 -1.16 6.91 4.41
CA GLN A 158 -1.72 7.43 5.66
C GLN A 158 -3.24 7.68 5.61
N GLY A 159 -3.82 7.75 4.41
CA GLY A 159 -5.26 7.90 4.22
C GLY A 159 -5.62 9.02 3.26
N PHE A 160 -6.89 9.03 2.85
CA PHE A 160 -7.40 9.91 1.81
C PHE A 160 -7.30 11.41 2.20
N ASN A 161 -6.75 12.22 1.30
CA ASN A 161 -6.70 13.68 1.43
C ASN A 161 -7.03 14.34 0.08
N ARG A 162 -8.08 15.17 0.07
CA ARG A 162 -8.57 15.82 -1.16
C ARG A 162 -7.57 16.80 -1.77
N GLU A 163 -6.85 17.55 -0.95
CA GLU A 163 -5.89 18.57 -1.39
C GLU A 163 -4.65 17.91 -2.00
N LEU A 164 -4.13 16.86 -1.36
CA LEU A 164 -3.04 16.05 -1.91
C LEU A 164 -3.44 15.43 -3.26
N GLN A 165 -4.67 14.90 -3.36
CA GLN A 165 -5.16 14.38 -4.65
C GLN A 165 -5.16 15.47 -5.74
N ASP A 166 -5.65 16.66 -5.43
CA ASP A 166 -5.67 17.79 -6.37
C ASP A 166 -4.25 18.20 -6.80
N LEU A 167 -3.29 18.22 -5.87
CA LEU A 167 -1.87 18.47 -6.16
C LEU A 167 -1.29 17.40 -7.11
N VAL A 168 -1.47 16.12 -6.78
CA VAL A 168 -1.01 14.98 -7.58
C VAL A 168 -1.57 15.04 -9.01
N LEU A 169 -2.86 15.36 -9.16
CA LEU A 169 -3.52 15.49 -10.45
C LEU A 169 -3.03 16.69 -11.25
N LYS A 170 -2.91 17.88 -10.61
CA LYS A 170 -2.43 19.11 -11.25
C LYS A 170 -0.99 18.97 -11.75
N ALA A 171 -0.14 18.34 -10.95
CA ALA A 171 1.26 18.07 -11.31
C ALA A 171 1.43 16.89 -12.27
N LYS A 172 0.35 16.17 -12.62
CA LYS A 172 0.37 14.98 -13.50
C LYS A 172 1.36 13.91 -13.03
N VAL A 173 1.49 13.74 -11.72
CA VAL A 173 2.48 12.84 -11.10
C VAL A 173 2.30 11.42 -11.63
N PHE A 174 1.06 10.94 -11.73
CA PHE A 174 0.78 9.59 -12.22
C PHE A 174 1.37 9.35 -13.62
N SER A 175 1.17 10.28 -14.56
CA SER A 175 1.71 10.17 -15.93
C SER A 175 3.25 10.15 -15.92
N LEU A 176 3.89 10.93 -15.04
CA LEU A 176 5.35 10.92 -14.90
C LEU A 176 5.85 9.57 -14.36
N LEU A 177 5.18 9.03 -13.33
CA LEU A 177 5.50 7.71 -12.77
C LEU A 177 5.37 6.62 -13.83
N GLU A 178 4.29 6.64 -14.61
CA GLU A 178 4.08 5.67 -15.69
C GLU A 178 5.18 5.76 -16.76
N MET A 179 5.53 6.97 -17.20
CA MET A 179 6.60 7.14 -18.20
C MET A 179 7.94 6.61 -17.70
N VAL A 180 8.30 6.85 -16.43
CA VAL A 180 9.53 6.33 -15.83
C VAL A 180 9.46 4.80 -15.69
N LEU A 181 8.35 4.25 -15.20
CA LEU A 181 8.13 2.81 -15.09
C LEU A 181 8.26 2.09 -16.44
N CYS A 182 7.71 2.69 -17.50
CA CYS A 182 7.67 2.10 -18.84
C CYS A 182 8.96 2.33 -19.63
N ASN A 183 9.85 3.22 -19.19
CA ASN A 183 11.11 3.48 -19.87
C ASN A 183 12.18 2.43 -19.48
N PRO A 184 12.64 1.57 -20.40
CA PRO A 184 13.64 0.55 -20.09
C PRO A 184 15.02 1.15 -19.78
N ASN A 185 15.29 2.39 -20.16
CA ASN A 185 16.56 3.08 -19.89
C ASN A 185 16.66 3.56 -18.43
N CYS A 186 15.53 3.67 -17.72
CA CYS A 186 15.54 4.01 -16.31
C CYS A 186 16.01 2.81 -15.48
N LEU A 187 16.73 3.10 -14.38
CA LEU A 187 17.23 2.05 -13.50
C LEU A 187 16.08 1.23 -12.90
N LYS A 188 16.31 -0.09 -12.78
CA LYS A 188 15.32 -1.05 -12.31
C LYS A 188 14.73 -0.66 -10.94
N ARG A 189 15.57 -0.25 -9.99
CA ARG A 189 15.14 0.15 -8.64
C ARG A 189 14.21 1.36 -8.68
N THR A 190 14.55 2.41 -9.43
CA THR A 190 13.66 3.57 -9.60
C THR A 190 12.31 3.18 -10.23
N ARG A 191 12.32 2.30 -11.23
CA ARG A 191 11.09 1.78 -11.86
C ARG A 191 10.22 1.01 -10.86
N GLU A 192 10.83 0.20 -9.99
CA GLU A 192 10.12 -0.53 -8.92
C GLU A 192 9.47 0.43 -7.92
N HIS A 193 10.17 1.49 -7.48
CA HIS A 193 9.57 2.51 -6.61
C HIS A 193 8.44 3.32 -7.28
N CYS A 194 8.53 3.56 -8.59
CA CYS A 194 7.41 4.13 -9.34
C CYS A 194 6.20 3.19 -9.33
N ALA A 195 6.42 1.89 -9.50
CA ALA A 195 5.38 0.87 -9.45
C ALA A 195 4.69 0.81 -8.06
N PHE A 196 5.47 0.85 -6.97
CA PHE A 196 4.91 0.92 -5.60
C PHE A 196 4.06 2.18 -5.40
N THR A 197 4.58 3.33 -5.84
CA THR A 197 3.86 4.60 -5.74
C THR A 197 2.55 4.57 -6.53
N ILE A 198 2.55 3.99 -7.74
CA ILE A 198 1.33 3.80 -8.55
C ILE A 198 0.32 2.92 -7.79
N ALA A 199 0.74 1.80 -7.23
CA ALA A 199 -0.14 0.93 -6.46
C ALA A 199 -0.71 1.64 -5.22
N ALA A 200 0.10 2.46 -4.55
CA ALA A 200 -0.32 3.25 -3.40
C ALA A 200 -1.34 4.34 -3.78
N LEU A 201 -1.15 5.02 -4.92
CA LEU A 201 -2.12 5.98 -5.46
C LEU A 201 -3.48 5.34 -5.79
N ILE A 202 -3.48 4.11 -6.33
CA ILE A 202 -4.72 3.37 -6.59
C ILE A 202 -5.46 3.02 -5.29
N LYS A 203 -4.72 2.64 -4.24
CA LYS A 203 -5.32 2.40 -2.92
C LYS A 203 -5.84 3.70 -2.29
N PHE A 204 -5.14 4.81 -2.53
CA PHE A 204 -5.52 6.13 -2.02
C PHE A 204 -6.83 6.64 -2.62
N ASN A 205 -7.03 6.51 -3.94
CA ASN A 205 -8.33 6.70 -4.57
C ASN A 205 -8.47 5.90 -5.87
N LYS A 206 -9.18 4.76 -5.76
CA LYS A 206 -9.42 3.85 -6.89
C LYS A 206 -10.13 4.57 -8.05
N ASP A 207 -11.18 5.32 -7.78
CA ASP A 207 -12.06 5.87 -8.82
C ASP A 207 -11.37 6.92 -9.69
N VAL A 208 -10.34 7.57 -9.14
CA VAL A 208 -9.59 8.62 -9.83
C VAL A 208 -8.45 8.05 -10.66
N PHE A 209 -7.72 7.06 -10.12
CA PHE A 209 -6.47 6.60 -10.73
C PHE A 209 -6.60 5.32 -11.54
N VAL A 210 -7.66 4.50 -11.36
CA VAL A 210 -7.82 3.24 -12.11
C VAL A 210 -7.81 3.45 -13.61
N GLY A 211 -8.48 4.50 -14.11
CA GLY A 211 -8.52 4.79 -15.55
C GLY A 211 -7.13 5.07 -16.14
N GLN A 212 -6.15 5.47 -15.33
CA GLN A 212 -4.78 5.71 -15.77
C GLN A 212 -3.91 4.44 -15.71
N VAL A 213 -4.20 3.48 -14.81
CA VAL A 213 -3.48 2.20 -14.73
C VAL A 213 -3.88 1.22 -15.82
N LEU A 214 -5.11 1.29 -16.33
CA LEU A 214 -5.63 0.38 -17.36
C LEU A 214 -5.00 0.60 -18.76
N MET A 215 -3.77 1.11 -18.82
CA MET A 215 -3.00 1.24 -20.05
C MET A 215 -2.07 0.04 -20.23
N LYS A 216 -2.05 -0.51 -21.45
CA LYS A 216 -1.20 -1.63 -21.89
C LYS A 216 0.28 -1.52 -21.45
N SER A 217 0.82 -0.30 -21.44
CA SER A 217 2.21 0.00 -21.11
C SER A 217 2.60 -0.42 -19.70
N THR A 218 1.76 -0.14 -18.70
CA THR A 218 2.06 -0.41 -17.29
C THR A 218 2.15 -1.91 -17.01
N ILE A 219 1.17 -2.70 -17.46
CA ILE A 219 1.15 -4.16 -17.28
C ILE A 219 2.36 -4.79 -17.96
N HIS A 220 2.62 -4.42 -19.21
CA HIS A 220 3.74 -4.94 -19.98
C HIS A 220 5.09 -4.61 -19.33
N ALA A 221 5.25 -3.39 -18.78
CA ALA A 221 6.46 -2.96 -18.10
C ALA A 221 6.74 -3.79 -16.84
N LEU A 222 5.72 -4.01 -15.99
CA LEU A 222 5.83 -4.83 -14.78
C LEU A 222 6.26 -6.26 -15.11
N LEU A 223 5.59 -6.89 -16.10
CA LEU A 223 5.91 -8.26 -16.49
C LEU A 223 7.28 -8.40 -17.15
N THR A 224 7.75 -7.37 -17.86
CA THR A 224 9.07 -7.38 -18.49
C THR A 224 10.20 -7.17 -17.49
N MET A 225 9.96 -6.43 -16.40
CA MET A 225 10.91 -6.31 -15.30
C MET A 225 11.13 -7.62 -14.56
N ALA A 226 10.09 -8.46 -14.49
CA ALA A 226 10.11 -9.82 -13.94
C ALA A 226 10.88 -9.92 -12.61
N SER A 227 10.68 -8.94 -11.72
CA SER A 227 11.26 -8.89 -10.38
C SER A 227 10.23 -9.16 -9.30
N SER A 228 10.68 -9.60 -8.12
CA SER A 228 9.82 -9.85 -6.97
C SER A 228 8.94 -8.63 -6.64
N HIS A 229 9.54 -7.43 -6.64
CA HIS A 229 8.82 -6.17 -6.43
C HIS A 229 7.75 -5.91 -7.50
N SER A 230 8.10 -6.04 -8.79
CA SER A 230 7.15 -5.80 -9.89
C SER A 230 5.97 -6.77 -9.89
N MET A 231 6.21 -8.04 -9.56
CA MET A 231 5.16 -9.06 -9.46
C MET A 231 4.27 -8.86 -8.24
N ASN A 232 4.84 -8.42 -7.11
CA ASN A 232 4.06 -8.05 -5.93
C ASN A 232 3.14 -6.85 -6.24
N VAL A 233 3.65 -5.84 -6.95
CA VAL A 233 2.83 -4.72 -7.43
C VAL A 233 1.72 -5.21 -8.35
N LEU A 234 2.01 -6.06 -9.32
CA LEU A 234 1.00 -6.64 -10.22
C LEU A 234 -0.12 -7.34 -9.43
N CYS A 235 0.23 -8.19 -8.46
CA CYS A 235 -0.71 -8.85 -7.57
C CYS A 235 -1.57 -7.84 -6.78
N THR A 236 -0.93 -6.80 -6.24
CA THR A 236 -1.60 -5.71 -5.52
C THR A 236 -2.59 -4.94 -6.40
N LEU A 237 -2.24 -4.70 -7.67
CA LEU A 237 -3.11 -4.05 -8.64
C LEU A 237 -4.31 -4.93 -9.01
N ILE A 238 -4.10 -6.24 -9.21
CA ILE A 238 -5.21 -7.20 -9.42
C ILE A 238 -6.21 -7.13 -8.27
N LYS A 239 -5.74 -7.16 -7.02
CA LYS A 239 -6.60 -7.06 -5.82
C LYS A 239 -7.35 -5.74 -5.73
N SER A 240 -6.66 -4.65 -6.00
CA SER A 240 -7.20 -3.30 -5.80
C SER A 240 -8.21 -2.94 -6.90
N ILE A 241 -7.90 -3.28 -8.15
CA ILE A 241 -8.71 -2.91 -9.31
C ILE A 241 -9.77 -3.96 -9.62
N LYS A 242 -9.49 -5.25 -9.35
CA LYS A 242 -10.35 -6.42 -9.57
C LYS A 242 -10.52 -6.74 -11.07
N SER A 243 -11.69 -7.26 -11.46
CA SER A 243 -11.99 -7.75 -12.81
C SER A 243 -11.55 -6.82 -13.95
N PRO A 244 -11.74 -5.48 -13.90
CA PRO A 244 -11.30 -4.60 -14.99
C PRO A 244 -9.80 -4.71 -15.29
N PHE A 245 -8.96 -4.94 -14.29
CA PHE A 245 -7.51 -5.10 -14.50
C PHE A 245 -7.17 -6.48 -15.03
N VAL A 246 -7.88 -7.53 -14.60
CA VAL A 246 -7.71 -8.88 -15.17
C VAL A 246 -8.14 -8.91 -16.64
N ASP A 247 -9.21 -8.21 -16.99
CA ASP A 247 -9.67 -8.06 -18.37
C ASP A 247 -8.60 -7.39 -19.23
N GLU A 248 -7.94 -6.35 -18.72
CA GLU A 248 -6.85 -5.67 -19.43
C GLU A 248 -5.60 -6.57 -19.57
N ILE A 249 -5.28 -7.41 -18.59
CA ILE A 249 -4.20 -8.41 -18.69
C ILE A 249 -4.53 -9.43 -19.80
N GLU A 250 -5.78 -9.90 -19.86
CA GLU A 250 -6.26 -10.84 -20.88
C GLU A 250 -6.22 -10.23 -22.28
N SER A 251 -6.79 -9.03 -22.46
CA SER A 251 -6.86 -8.35 -23.75
C SER A 251 -5.49 -8.02 -24.33
N ASN A 252 -4.49 -7.83 -23.46
CA ASN A 252 -3.11 -7.62 -23.84
C ASN A 252 -2.34 -8.91 -24.15
N GLY A 253 -2.93 -10.09 -23.88
CA GLY A 253 -2.30 -11.38 -24.11
C GLY A 253 -1.16 -11.70 -23.15
N GLU A 254 -1.21 -11.16 -21.93
CA GLU A 254 -0.12 -11.22 -20.96
C GLU A 254 -0.25 -12.40 -19.96
N ILE A 255 -1.41 -13.07 -19.94
CA ILE A 255 -1.66 -14.28 -19.13
C ILE A 255 -0.58 -15.36 -19.34
N PRO A 256 -0.19 -15.70 -20.59
CA PRO A 256 0.87 -16.68 -20.82
C PRO A 256 2.20 -16.35 -20.14
N LYS A 257 2.56 -15.05 -20.10
CA LYS A 257 3.79 -14.59 -19.49
C LYS A 257 3.76 -14.79 -17.97
N ILE A 258 2.63 -14.50 -17.31
CA ILE A 258 2.44 -14.77 -15.88
C ILE A 258 2.57 -16.28 -15.59
N ILE A 259 1.95 -17.12 -16.40
CA ILE A 259 2.00 -18.58 -16.24
C ILE A 259 3.42 -19.11 -16.44
N SER A 260 4.18 -18.57 -17.39
CA SER A 260 5.57 -18.98 -17.63
C SER A 260 6.49 -18.72 -16.43
N LEU A 261 6.15 -17.76 -15.56
CA LEU A 261 6.92 -17.47 -14.35
C LEU A 261 6.80 -18.58 -13.28
N LEU A 262 5.85 -19.52 -13.40
CA LEU A 262 5.82 -20.73 -12.58
C LEU A 262 7.03 -21.65 -12.83
N ASP A 263 7.68 -21.51 -13.99
CA ASP A 263 8.89 -22.26 -14.34
C ASP A 263 10.18 -21.50 -13.96
N ALA A 264 10.07 -20.35 -13.28
CA ALA A 264 11.23 -19.55 -12.88
C ALA A 264 12.16 -20.33 -11.95
N LYS A 265 13.47 -20.07 -12.02
CA LYS A 265 14.44 -20.74 -11.11
C LYS A 265 14.27 -20.31 -9.65
N GLU A 266 13.90 -19.05 -9.45
CA GLU A 266 13.74 -18.44 -8.13
C GLU A 266 12.39 -18.84 -7.53
N VAL A 267 12.44 -19.44 -6.34
CA VAL A 267 11.24 -19.88 -5.62
C VAL A 267 10.30 -18.70 -5.33
N GLU A 268 10.85 -17.56 -4.93
CA GLU A 268 10.08 -16.34 -4.65
C GLU A 268 9.25 -15.91 -5.87
N MET A 269 9.84 -15.93 -7.07
CA MET A 269 9.14 -15.59 -8.31
C MET A 269 8.00 -16.57 -8.62
N LYS A 270 8.21 -17.88 -8.40
CA LYS A 270 7.14 -18.88 -8.55
C LYS A 270 5.98 -18.61 -7.58
N ILE A 271 6.28 -18.28 -6.32
CA ILE A 271 5.27 -17.96 -5.30
C ILE A 271 4.47 -16.72 -5.73
N LEU A 272 5.15 -15.66 -6.20
CA LEU A 272 4.49 -14.44 -6.64
C LEU A 272 3.65 -14.63 -7.90
N ALA A 273 4.13 -15.46 -8.85
CA ALA A 273 3.36 -15.87 -10.01
C ALA A 273 2.12 -16.67 -9.61
N MET A 274 2.26 -17.63 -8.71
CA MET A 274 1.14 -18.39 -8.14
C MET A 274 0.11 -17.47 -7.49
N ASN A 275 0.56 -16.49 -6.70
CA ASN A 275 -0.34 -15.50 -6.10
C ASN A 275 -1.10 -14.72 -7.16
N CYS A 276 -0.43 -14.23 -8.22
CA CYS A 276 -1.12 -13.55 -9.33
C CYS A 276 -2.17 -14.45 -9.99
N ILE A 277 -1.85 -15.73 -10.22
CA ILE A 277 -2.76 -16.71 -10.82
C ILE A 277 -4.00 -16.95 -9.94
N LEU A 278 -3.82 -17.06 -8.63
CA LEU A 278 -4.93 -17.20 -7.69
C LEU A 278 -5.85 -15.97 -7.72
N GLU A 279 -5.28 -14.77 -7.73
CA GLU A 279 -6.07 -13.53 -7.82
C GLU A 279 -6.78 -13.38 -9.18
N ILE A 280 -6.12 -13.77 -10.28
CA ILE A 280 -6.77 -13.86 -11.61
C ILE A 280 -7.91 -14.87 -11.57
N GLY A 281 -7.74 -16.02 -10.91
CA GLY A 281 -8.80 -17.00 -10.71
C GLY A 281 -10.00 -16.42 -9.94
N TYR A 282 -9.74 -15.59 -8.92
CA TYR A 282 -10.80 -15.00 -8.11
C TYR A 282 -11.57 -13.88 -8.83
N PHE A 283 -10.87 -12.96 -9.51
CA PHE A 283 -11.48 -11.77 -10.14
C PHE A 283 -11.75 -11.92 -11.64
N GLY A 284 -11.13 -12.90 -12.31
CA GLY A 284 -11.16 -13.06 -13.76
C GLY A 284 -12.52 -13.50 -14.30
N ARG A 285 -12.88 -12.94 -15.45
CA ARG A 285 -14.03 -13.40 -16.23
C ARG A 285 -13.66 -14.63 -17.05
N LYS A 286 -14.67 -15.22 -17.67
CA LYS A 286 -14.60 -16.47 -18.41
C LYS A 286 -13.40 -16.52 -19.37
N GLU A 287 -13.17 -15.45 -20.12
CA GLU A 287 -12.12 -15.33 -21.14
C GLU A 287 -10.72 -15.47 -20.54
N ALA A 288 -10.48 -14.83 -19.38
CA ALA A 288 -9.19 -14.93 -18.68
C ALA A 288 -8.93 -16.36 -18.16
N ILE A 289 -9.97 -17.03 -17.66
CA ILE A 289 -9.84 -18.42 -17.18
C ILE A 289 -9.59 -19.38 -18.36
N GLU A 290 -10.30 -19.20 -19.48
CA GLU A 290 -10.06 -19.97 -20.71
C GLU A 290 -8.63 -19.77 -21.23
N ALA A 291 -8.12 -18.54 -21.20
CA ALA A 291 -6.73 -18.26 -21.57
C ALA A 291 -5.73 -19.00 -20.67
N MET A 292 -5.96 -19.03 -19.35
CA MET A 292 -5.11 -19.80 -18.43
C MET A 292 -5.12 -21.30 -18.72
N PHE A 293 -6.29 -21.86 -19.04
CA PHE A 293 -6.42 -23.30 -19.37
C PHE A 293 -5.78 -23.64 -20.70
N LYS A 294 -5.91 -22.76 -21.69
CA LYS A 294 -5.26 -22.90 -22.99
C LYS A 294 -3.73 -22.91 -22.89
N GLU A 295 -3.18 -22.13 -21.97
CA GLU A 295 -1.74 -22.12 -21.67
C GLU A 295 -1.29 -23.34 -20.84
N GLY A 296 -2.20 -24.24 -20.47
CA GLY A 296 -1.86 -25.44 -19.72
C GLY A 296 -1.58 -25.19 -18.24
N LEU A 297 -2.26 -24.21 -17.62
CA LEU A 297 -2.09 -23.92 -16.20
C LEU A 297 -2.22 -25.17 -15.31
N ILE A 298 -3.23 -26.01 -15.54
CA ILE A 298 -3.50 -27.18 -14.68
C ILE A 298 -2.32 -28.15 -14.67
N LYS A 299 -1.70 -28.38 -15.84
CA LYS A 299 -0.49 -29.19 -15.95
C LYS A 299 0.62 -28.65 -15.06
N LYS A 300 0.90 -27.35 -15.14
CA LYS A 300 1.94 -26.69 -14.34
C LYS A 300 1.65 -26.76 -12.83
N LEU A 301 0.40 -26.59 -12.43
CA LEU A 301 0.01 -26.72 -11.03
C LEU A 301 0.19 -28.15 -10.52
N VAL A 302 -0.18 -29.17 -11.31
CA VAL A 302 0.06 -30.58 -10.96
C VAL A 302 1.56 -30.86 -10.83
N GLU A 303 2.39 -30.36 -11.76
CA GLU A 303 3.84 -30.48 -11.68
C GLU A 303 4.45 -29.79 -10.44
N LEU A 304 3.95 -28.61 -10.07
CA LEU A 304 4.37 -27.89 -8.87
C LEU A 304 3.93 -28.58 -7.58
N GLN A 305 2.71 -29.11 -7.53
CA GLN A 305 2.21 -29.89 -6.39
C GLN A 305 3.02 -31.16 -6.18
N ARG A 306 3.57 -31.76 -7.24
CA ARG A 306 4.48 -32.91 -7.16
C ARG A 306 5.90 -32.55 -6.71
N SER A 307 6.29 -31.28 -6.76
CA SER A 307 7.66 -30.86 -6.44
C SER A 307 7.97 -30.93 -4.94
N GLU A 308 9.25 -30.80 -4.57
CA GLU A 308 9.70 -30.79 -3.16
C GLU A 308 9.04 -29.69 -2.32
N LEU A 309 8.66 -28.57 -2.94
CA LEU A 309 7.97 -27.45 -2.30
C LEU A 309 6.44 -27.53 -2.45
N GLY A 310 5.95 -28.65 -2.99
CA GLY A 310 4.56 -29.00 -3.17
C GLY A 310 4.03 -29.87 -2.03
N GLY A 311 3.18 -30.83 -2.36
CA GLY A 311 2.54 -31.74 -1.40
C GLY A 311 1.03 -31.53 -1.29
N ASP A 312 0.43 -32.33 -0.42
CA ASP A 312 -1.01 -32.37 -0.22
C ASP A 312 -1.33 -31.84 1.19
N LEU A 313 -2.43 -31.10 1.34
CA LEU A 313 -2.86 -30.60 2.65
C LEU A 313 -3.34 -31.73 3.58
N ILE A 314 -3.42 -32.95 3.08
CA ILE A 314 -3.68 -34.15 3.90
C ILE A 314 -2.46 -34.50 4.77
N ASP A 315 -1.24 -34.15 4.32
CA ASP A 315 0.01 -34.40 5.06
C ASP A 315 0.26 -33.42 6.21
N LEU A 316 -0.59 -32.39 6.38
CA LEU A 316 -0.58 -31.49 7.54
C LEU A 316 -0.61 -32.23 8.87
N GLY A 317 -1.27 -33.39 8.94
CA GLY A 317 -1.33 -34.21 10.14
C GLY A 317 -0.02 -34.95 10.48
N ARG A 318 0.85 -35.18 9.48
CA ARG A 318 2.15 -35.84 9.64
C ARG A 318 3.27 -34.84 9.90
N PHE A 319 3.17 -33.64 9.33
CA PHE A 319 4.09 -32.53 9.58
C PHE A 319 4.19 -32.16 11.08
N ASP A 320 3.11 -32.38 11.84
CA ASP A 320 3.06 -32.17 13.28
C ASP A 320 3.93 -33.19 14.08
N GLU A 321 4.20 -34.41 13.59
CA GLU A 321 4.96 -35.42 14.36
C GLU A 321 6.47 -35.10 14.42
N ASP A 322 7.01 -34.42 13.40
CA ASP A 322 8.44 -34.10 13.29
C ASP A 322 8.83 -32.76 13.97
N GLU A 323 7.91 -31.79 14.13
CA GLU A 323 8.19 -30.49 14.78
C GLU A 323 7.84 -30.44 16.29
N ASN A 324 7.20 -31.48 16.84
CA ASN A 324 6.70 -31.48 18.22
C ASN A 324 7.78 -31.63 19.32
N GLU A 325 9.07 -31.66 19.00
CA GLU A 325 10.12 -31.72 20.03
C GLU A 325 10.49 -30.36 20.64
N ASN A 326 10.10 -29.22 20.04
CA ASN A 326 10.42 -27.91 20.60
C ASN A 326 9.30 -26.91 20.32
N GLU A 327 8.43 -26.63 21.31
CA GLU A 327 8.20 -25.25 21.75
C GLU A 327 7.12 -25.12 22.85
N ASN A 328 7.49 -24.34 23.86
CA ASN A 328 6.68 -23.96 25.00
C ASN A 328 5.51 -23.07 24.59
N GLU A 329 4.32 -23.42 25.10
CA GLU A 329 3.13 -22.58 25.13
C GLU A 329 3.39 -21.30 25.94
N ASN A 330 3.69 -20.16 25.29
CA ASN A 330 3.35 -18.82 25.79
C ASN A 330 3.68 -17.73 24.76
N GLY A 331 2.71 -17.43 23.89
CA GLY A 331 2.77 -16.31 22.96
C GLY A 331 1.38 -15.75 22.68
N ARG A 332 0.85 -14.97 23.64
CA ARG A 332 -0.40 -14.22 23.47
C ARG A 332 -0.04 -12.87 22.86
N GLU A 333 -0.07 -12.78 21.54
CA GLU A 333 0.20 -11.53 20.84
C GLU A 333 -1.10 -10.80 20.51
N VAL A 334 -1.14 -9.50 20.84
CA VAL A 334 -2.21 -8.57 20.55
C VAL A 334 -1.84 -7.86 19.25
N THR A 335 -2.59 -8.08 18.18
CA THR A 335 -2.54 -7.22 17.00
C THR A 335 -3.68 -6.20 17.04
N VAL A 336 -3.29 -4.94 16.95
CA VAL A 336 -4.18 -3.83 16.63
C VAL A 336 -4.67 -4.06 15.19
N VAL A 337 -5.96 -3.79 14.95
CA VAL A 337 -6.69 -3.96 13.68
C VAL A 337 -7.32 -5.35 13.46
N GLY A 338 -8.40 -5.61 14.20
CA GLY A 338 -9.70 -6.04 13.63
C GLY A 338 -9.77 -7.16 12.59
N LEU A 339 -8.92 -8.19 12.66
CA LEU A 339 -9.03 -9.39 11.81
C LEU A 339 -9.09 -10.65 12.67
N VAL A 340 -9.87 -11.60 12.15
CA VAL A 340 -10.40 -12.83 12.75
C VAL A 340 -9.39 -13.58 13.63
N VAL A 341 -9.87 -14.08 14.78
CA VAL A 341 -9.15 -15.01 15.64
C VAL A 341 -8.85 -16.29 14.83
N GLU A 342 -7.66 -16.38 14.24
CA GLU A 342 -7.19 -17.61 13.60
C GLU A 342 -7.05 -18.70 14.68
N GLY A 343 -7.92 -19.71 14.62
CA GLY A 343 -7.84 -20.89 15.47
C GLY A 343 -6.53 -21.65 15.26
N ARG A 344 -6.18 -22.54 16.19
CA ARG A 344 -4.94 -23.34 16.16
C ARG A 344 -4.68 -24.04 14.82
N ARG A 345 -5.74 -24.39 14.08
CA ARG A 345 -5.68 -24.99 12.74
C ARG A 345 -5.18 -24.02 11.66
N GLY A 346 -5.61 -22.76 11.67
CA GLY A 346 -5.19 -21.76 10.69
C GLY A 346 -3.71 -21.40 10.80
N ARG A 347 -3.16 -21.34 12.02
CA ARG A 347 -1.71 -21.13 12.21
C ARG A 347 -0.84 -22.30 11.73
N ARG A 348 -1.35 -23.53 11.82
CA ARG A 348 -0.64 -24.73 11.32
C ARG A 348 -0.61 -24.75 9.80
N GLU A 349 -1.75 -24.50 9.18
CA GLU A 349 -1.86 -24.39 7.73
C GLU A 349 -0.94 -23.30 7.18
N ARG A 350 -0.87 -22.14 7.85
CA ARG A 350 0.04 -21.06 7.46
C ARG A 350 1.51 -21.49 7.47
N ARG A 351 1.99 -22.11 8.56
CA ARG A 351 3.38 -22.60 8.67
C ARG A 351 3.70 -23.71 7.65
N PHE A 352 2.74 -24.59 7.41
CA PHE A 352 2.88 -25.62 6.38
C PHE A 352 2.98 -25.00 4.98
N LEU A 353 2.17 -23.99 4.66
CA LEU A 353 2.27 -23.28 3.37
C LEU A 353 3.50 -22.38 3.24
N GLU A 354 4.12 -21.97 4.35
CA GLU A 354 5.42 -21.27 4.33
C GLU A 354 6.55 -22.23 3.92
N SER A 355 6.50 -23.49 4.34
CA SER A 355 7.47 -24.53 3.95
C SER A 355 7.12 -25.19 2.59
N HIS A 356 5.83 -25.31 2.28
CA HIS A 356 5.28 -25.95 1.09
C HIS A 356 4.32 -25.02 0.33
N PRO A 357 4.85 -23.94 -0.30
CA PRO A 357 4.03 -22.90 -0.92
C PRO A 357 3.13 -23.39 -2.05
N PHE A 358 3.45 -24.53 -2.67
CA PHE A 358 2.68 -25.12 -3.77
C PHE A 358 1.78 -26.28 -3.31
N ALA A 359 1.69 -26.53 -2.00
CA ALA A 359 0.80 -27.57 -1.49
C ALA A 359 -0.66 -27.29 -1.88
N SER A 360 -1.32 -28.34 -2.39
CA SER A 360 -2.69 -28.31 -2.89
C SER A 360 -3.00 -27.13 -3.82
N CYS A 361 -2.01 -26.69 -4.62
CA CYS A 361 -2.15 -25.48 -5.44
C CYS A 361 -3.26 -25.62 -6.51
N VAL A 362 -3.52 -26.84 -7.01
CA VAL A 362 -4.65 -27.13 -7.90
C VAL A 362 -5.99 -26.89 -7.18
N ALA A 363 -6.14 -27.41 -5.96
CA ALA A 363 -7.36 -27.23 -5.16
C ALA A 363 -7.54 -25.77 -4.74
N ARG A 364 -6.47 -25.09 -4.30
CA ARG A 364 -6.48 -23.66 -3.98
C ARG A 364 -6.97 -22.82 -5.16
N PHE A 365 -6.48 -23.12 -6.37
CA PHE A 365 -6.94 -22.45 -7.58
C PHE A 365 -8.43 -22.74 -7.87
N ALA A 366 -8.86 -24.00 -7.77
CA ALA A 366 -10.26 -24.36 -7.95
C ALA A 366 -11.20 -23.64 -6.96
N VAL A 367 -10.77 -23.50 -5.69
CA VAL A 367 -11.50 -22.74 -4.66
C VAL A 367 -11.62 -21.26 -5.04
N GLN A 368 -10.55 -20.63 -5.57
CA GLN A 368 -10.64 -19.24 -6.03
C GLN A 368 -11.68 -19.07 -7.14
N LEU A 369 -11.77 -20.00 -8.09
CA LEU A 369 -12.82 -19.94 -9.14
C LEU A 369 -14.23 -20.05 -8.53
N GLU A 370 -14.41 -20.87 -7.50
CA GLU A 370 -15.71 -21.15 -6.90
C GLU A 370 -16.20 -20.03 -6.00
N VAL A 371 -15.33 -19.46 -5.16
CA VAL A 371 -15.64 -18.34 -4.26
C VAL A 371 -15.45 -16.97 -4.90
N GLY A 372 -14.81 -16.91 -6.07
CA GLY A 372 -14.47 -15.70 -6.81
C GLY A 372 -15.65 -14.87 -7.31
N GLU A 373 -15.38 -13.61 -7.59
CA GLU A 373 -16.35 -12.60 -8.03
C GLU A 373 -16.54 -12.59 -9.57
N GLY A 374 -15.58 -13.10 -10.35
CA GLY A 374 -15.56 -12.90 -11.80
C GLY A 374 -16.45 -13.82 -12.64
N LEU A 375 -16.79 -15.02 -12.13
CA LEU A 375 -17.51 -16.06 -12.86
C LEU A 375 -18.98 -16.20 -12.45
N ARG A 376 -19.84 -16.56 -13.41
CA ARG A 376 -21.22 -16.97 -13.14
C ARG A 376 -21.26 -18.40 -12.59
N GLN A 377 -22.31 -18.73 -11.84
CA GLN A 377 -22.48 -20.07 -11.25
C GLN A 377 -22.41 -21.23 -12.26
N ARG A 378 -22.89 -21.03 -13.49
CA ARG A 378 -22.77 -22.05 -14.55
C ARG A 378 -21.33 -22.23 -15.04
N GLU A 379 -20.59 -21.14 -15.15
CA GLU A 379 -19.17 -21.13 -15.56
C GLU A 379 -18.30 -21.76 -14.49
N LYS A 380 -18.54 -21.41 -13.21
CA LYS A 380 -17.86 -22.04 -12.05
C LYS A 380 -17.96 -23.57 -12.09
N ARG A 381 -19.18 -24.09 -12.31
CA ARG A 381 -19.41 -25.55 -12.44
C ARG A 381 -18.71 -26.14 -13.66
N ALA A 382 -18.73 -25.45 -14.79
CA ALA A 382 -18.09 -25.93 -16.02
C ALA A 382 -16.57 -26.02 -15.85
N PHE A 383 -15.92 -24.94 -15.40
CA PHE A 383 -14.48 -24.93 -15.17
C PHE A 383 -14.05 -25.94 -14.09
N LYS A 384 -14.86 -26.14 -13.04
CA LYS A 384 -14.59 -27.19 -12.05
C LYS A 384 -14.54 -28.57 -12.70
N GLN A 385 -15.49 -28.91 -13.57
CA GLN A 385 -15.45 -30.18 -14.31
C GLN A 385 -14.22 -30.27 -15.23
N GLU A 386 -13.88 -29.17 -15.89
CA GLU A 386 -12.71 -29.10 -16.77
C GLU A 386 -11.39 -29.31 -16.00
N ILE A 387 -11.27 -28.76 -14.79
CA ILE A 387 -10.13 -29.03 -13.89
C ILE A 387 -10.04 -30.52 -13.58
N LEU A 388 -11.16 -31.15 -13.20
CA LEU A 388 -11.17 -32.57 -12.86
C LEU A 388 -10.76 -33.46 -14.05
N VAL A 389 -11.15 -33.09 -15.27
CA VAL A 389 -10.72 -33.80 -16.50
C VAL A 389 -9.22 -33.64 -16.71
N ARG A 390 -8.71 -32.39 -16.70
CA ARG A 390 -7.28 -32.14 -16.92
C ARG A 390 -6.39 -32.74 -15.84
N VAL A 391 -6.83 -32.76 -14.58
CA VAL A 391 -6.07 -33.44 -13.51
C VAL A 391 -5.90 -34.93 -13.82
N ARG A 392 -6.92 -35.62 -14.35
CA ARG A 392 -6.77 -37.03 -14.76
C ARG A 392 -5.81 -37.21 -15.92
N GLU A 393 -5.75 -36.24 -16.83
CA GLU A 393 -4.88 -36.29 -18.01
C GLU A 393 -3.41 -36.01 -17.65
N GLU A 394 -3.15 -35.15 -16.67
CA GLU A 394 -1.80 -34.68 -16.32
C GLU A 394 -1.16 -35.44 -15.13
N CYS A 395 -1.95 -36.19 -14.36
CA CYS A 395 -1.42 -37.04 -13.29
C CYS A 395 -0.73 -38.29 -13.85
N THR A 396 0.33 -38.72 -13.17
CA THR A 396 1.14 -39.88 -13.55
C THR A 396 0.58 -41.20 -13.03
N SER A 397 -0.29 -41.15 -12.02
CA SER A 397 -0.92 -42.32 -11.40
C SER A 397 -2.37 -42.04 -10.99
N ASP A 398 -3.16 -43.11 -10.93
CA ASP A 398 -4.55 -43.04 -10.44
C ASP A 398 -4.63 -42.59 -8.98
N ALA A 399 -3.62 -42.91 -8.16
CA ALA A 399 -3.56 -42.52 -6.76
C ALA A 399 -3.37 -40.99 -6.62
N GLU A 400 -2.40 -40.43 -7.34
CA GLU A 400 -2.16 -38.98 -7.40
C GLU A 400 -3.41 -38.24 -7.90
N SER A 401 -4.00 -38.74 -8.99
CA SER A 401 -5.24 -38.18 -9.54
C SER A 401 -6.38 -38.20 -8.52
N ALA A 402 -6.57 -39.32 -7.82
CA ALA A 402 -7.60 -39.45 -6.80
C ALA A 402 -7.41 -38.49 -5.63
N THR A 403 -6.17 -38.28 -5.17
CA THR A 403 -5.87 -37.34 -4.09
C THR A 403 -6.19 -35.91 -4.49
N ILE A 404 -5.66 -35.42 -5.63
CA ILE A 404 -5.91 -34.05 -6.09
C ILE A 404 -7.40 -33.83 -6.37
N ILE A 405 -8.09 -34.80 -6.99
CA ILE A 405 -9.54 -34.73 -7.22
C ILE A 405 -10.30 -34.63 -5.91
N ALA A 406 -9.92 -35.42 -4.89
CA ALA A 406 -10.54 -35.33 -3.58
C ALA A 406 -10.35 -33.92 -3.00
N GLU A 407 -9.14 -33.37 -3.00
CA GLU A 407 -8.89 -32.01 -2.51
C GLU A 407 -9.73 -30.95 -3.26
N VAL A 408 -9.82 -31.04 -4.59
CA VAL A 408 -10.63 -30.14 -5.41
C VAL A 408 -12.13 -30.27 -5.13
N LEU A 409 -12.62 -31.45 -4.76
CA LEU A 409 -14.04 -31.64 -4.42
C LEU A 409 -14.35 -31.21 -2.98
N TRP A 410 -13.45 -31.49 -2.04
CA TRP A 410 -13.63 -31.23 -0.61
C TRP A 410 -13.31 -29.79 -0.21
N GLY A 411 -12.20 -29.20 -0.69
CA GLY A 411 -11.82 -27.81 -0.40
C GLY A 411 -12.81 -26.78 -0.94
N SER A 412 -13.64 -27.22 -1.87
CA SER A 412 -14.67 -26.49 -2.58
C SER A 412 -16.09 -26.69 -2.04
N SER A 413 -16.27 -27.50 -1.00
CA SER A 413 -17.60 -27.68 -0.40
C SER A 413 -17.95 -26.49 0.51
N PRO A 414 -19.15 -25.90 0.39
CA PRO A 414 -19.55 -24.69 1.10
C PRO A 414 -19.65 -24.85 2.63
#